data_AF-A0A844YCF5-F1
#
_entry.id   AF-A0A844YCF5-F1
#
_cell.length_a   1.000
_cell.length_b   1.000
_cell.length_c   1.000
_cell.angle_alpha   90.00
_cell.angle_beta   90.00
_cell.angle_gamma   90.00
#
_symmetry.space_group_name_H-M   'P 1'
#
loop_
_entity.id
_entity.type
_entity.pdbx_description
1 polymer ?
#
loop_
_entity_poly.entity_id
_entity_poly.type
_entity_poly.pdbx_seq_one_letter_code
_entity_poly.pdbx_strand_id
1 'polypeptide(L)' 'MWSRSLMLCFGTLALSACETTNSEDWTGGGSTPFGTAERTCEDQAANIREEDNRAAFFTGCMQALGWEPRPGTSPDI' A
#
# COMPACT_ATOMS: atom_id res chain seq x y z
N MET A 1 21.99 -19.58 -40.32
CA MET A 1 21.95 -18.24 -39.67
C MET A 1 20.54 -18.04 -39.12
N TRP A 2 20.32 -18.34 -37.83
CA TRP A 2 19.07 -18.01 -37.15
C TRP A 2 19.22 -16.61 -36.56
N SER A 3 18.50 -15.64 -37.14
CA SER A 3 18.53 -14.25 -36.71
C SER A 3 17.86 -14.10 -35.35
N ARG A 4 18.71 -13.69 -34.40
CA ARG A 4 18.42 -12.91 -33.19
C ARG A 4 17.27 -11.92 -33.42
N SER A 5 16.24 -12.01 -32.59
CA SER A 5 15.52 -10.86 -32.03
C SER A 5 15.00 -11.28 -30.66
N LEU A 6 15.92 -11.25 -29.69
CA LEU A 6 15.59 -11.27 -28.28
C LEU A 6 14.73 -10.04 -27.97
N MET A 7 13.63 -10.30 -27.27
CA MET A 7 13.31 -9.60 -26.02
C MET A 7 12.93 -8.12 -26.15
N LEU A 8 11.68 -7.86 -26.53
CA LEU A 8 11.03 -6.57 -26.37
C LEU A 8 9.55 -6.77 -26.02
N CYS A 9 9.29 -7.15 -24.77
CA CYS A 9 8.05 -6.88 -24.05
C CYS A 9 8.43 -6.43 -22.63
N PHE A 10 9.12 -5.29 -22.55
CA PHE A 10 9.31 -4.57 -21.30
C PHE A 10 7.99 -3.88 -20.97
N GLY A 11 7.41 -4.19 -19.81
CA GLY A 11 6.46 -3.30 -19.15
C GLY A 11 5.00 -3.74 -19.11
N THR A 12 4.70 -4.91 -18.56
CA THR A 12 3.45 -5.08 -17.78
C THR A 12 3.72 -4.68 -16.33
N LEU A 13 3.88 -3.38 -16.09
CA LEU A 13 3.66 -2.78 -14.78
C LEU A 13 2.19 -2.33 -14.78
N ALA A 14 1.26 -3.25 -14.54
CA ALA A 14 -0.16 -2.92 -14.52
C ALA A 14 -0.87 -3.65 -13.38
N LEU A 15 -0.97 -2.93 -12.26
CA LEU A 15 -1.93 -3.10 -11.17
C LEU A 15 -1.98 -4.48 -10.49
N SER A 16 -0.91 -4.84 -9.76
CA SER A 16 -1.10 -5.70 -8.59
C SER A 16 -1.49 -4.81 -7.40
N ALA A 17 -2.71 -5.03 -6.90
CA ALA A 17 -3.31 -4.48 -5.69
C ALA A 17 -3.60 -2.96 -5.71
N CYS A 18 -4.72 -2.58 -6.32
CA CYS A 18 -5.57 -1.54 -5.70
C CYS A 18 -6.37 -2.23 -4.59
N GLU A 19 -5.65 -2.77 -3.60
CA GLU A 19 -6.26 -3.25 -2.37
C GLU A 19 -6.45 -2.00 -1.51
N THR A 20 -7.50 -1.24 -1.82
CA THR A 20 -7.80 -0.01 -1.07
C THR A 20 -8.16 -0.43 0.34
N THR A 21 -7.51 0.21 1.30
CA THR A 21 -7.72 -0.08 2.70
C THR A 21 -9.14 0.36 3.04
N ASN A 22 -10.01 -0.54 3.52
CA ASN A 22 -11.38 -0.13 3.84
C ASN A 22 -11.37 0.82 5.04
N SER A 23 -11.74 2.08 4.81
CA SER A 23 -11.84 3.11 5.86
C SER A 23 -12.72 2.72 7.05
N GLU A 24 -13.66 1.78 6.88
CA GLU A 24 -14.52 1.27 7.96
C GLU A 24 -13.73 0.45 9.00
N ASP A 25 -12.62 -0.17 8.59
CA ASP A 25 -11.72 -0.95 9.44
C ASP A 25 -10.81 -0.06 10.29
N TRP A 26 -10.89 1.26 10.09
CA TRP A 26 -10.10 2.24 10.83
C TRP A 26 -10.98 3.09 11.71
N THR A 27 -10.38 3.56 12.79
CA THR A 27 -10.97 4.53 13.69
C THR A 27 -9.95 5.59 14.05
N GLY A 28 -10.39 6.61 14.77
CA GLY A 28 -9.63 7.83 14.95
C GLY A 28 -9.94 8.85 13.86
N GLY A 29 -9.01 9.76 13.69
CA GLY A 29 -9.21 11.02 12.99
C GLY A 29 -8.22 12.03 13.51
N GLY A 30 -7.01 11.98 12.96
CA GLY A 30 -6.02 13.05 13.16
C GLY A 30 -6.34 14.26 12.30
N SER A 31 -5.40 15.21 12.26
CA SER A 31 -5.48 16.40 11.40
C SER A 31 -5.57 16.06 9.90
N THR A 32 -5.22 14.82 9.52
CA THR A 32 -5.16 14.34 8.15
C THR A 32 -6.38 13.45 7.82
N PRO A 33 -7.19 13.79 6.80
CA PRO A 33 -8.31 12.94 6.36
C PRO A 33 -7.85 11.54 5.93
N PHE A 34 -8.68 10.51 6.15
CA PHE A 34 -8.34 9.10 5.90
C PHE A 34 -7.72 8.88 4.52
N GLY A 35 -8.42 9.24 3.44
CA GLY A 35 -7.92 9.00 2.07
C GLY A 35 -6.70 9.85 1.65
N THR A 36 -6.31 10.84 2.48
CA THR A 36 -5.01 11.52 2.34
C THR A 36 -3.93 10.78 3.11
N ALA A 37 -4.24 10.30 4.32
CA ALA A 37 -3.35 9.48 5.12
C ALA A 37 -3.01 8.16 4.40
N GLU A 38 -4.02 7.44 3.92
CA GLU A 38 -3.91 6.19 3.15
C GLU A 38 -2.92 6.35 1.99
N ARG A 39 -3.21 7.25 1.02
CA ARG A 39 -2.31 7.51 -0.11
C ARG A 39 -0.89 7.91 0.29
N THR A 40 -0.74 8.70 1.34
CA THR A 40 0.58 9.13 1.82
C THR A 40 1.37 7.95 2.40
N CYS A 41 0.68 7.04 3.09
CA CYS A 41 1.28 5.85 3.68
C CYS A 41 1.54 4.75 2.64
N GLU A 42 0.64 4.57 1.66
CA GLU A 42 0.83 3.68 0.51
C GLU A 42 2.05 4.07 -0.32
N ASP A 43 2.20 5.35 -0.68
CA ASP A 43 3.33 5.85 -1.47
C ASP A 43 4.68 5.60 -0.77
N GLN A 44 4.70 5.77 0.56
CA GLN A 44 5.89 5.46 1.35
C GLN A 44 6.14 3.95 1.45
N ALA A 45 5.09 3.17 1.65
CA ALA A 45 5.15 1.71 1.76
C ALA A 45 5.54 1.04 0.43
N ALA A 46 5.25 1.67 -0.72
CA ALA A 46 5.60 1.17 -2.06
C ALA A 46 7.11 0.97 -2.27
N ASN A 47 7.96 1.62 -1.48
CA ASN A 47 9.41 1.45 -1.54
C ASN A 47 9.92 0.27 -0.69
N ILE A 48 9.04 -0.41 0.06
CA ILE A 48 9.38 -1.55 0.91
C ILE A 48 9.27 -2.84 0.08
N ARG A 49 10.38 -3.57 -0.02
CA ARG A 49 10.49 -4.77 -0.86
C ARG A 49 9.86 -6.02 -0.24
N GLU A 50 9.75 -6.06 1.09
CA GLU A 50 9.18 -7.19 1.83
C GLU A 50 7.74 -6.88 2.19
N GLU A 51 6.80 -7.75 1.78
CA GLU A 51 5.36 -7.51 1.93
C GLU A 51 4.94 -7.44 3.40
N ASP A 52 5.46 -8.31 4.25
CA ASP A 52 5.19 -8.29 5.70
C ASP A 52 5.61 -6.96 6.35
N ASN A 53 6.72 -6.38 5.87
CA ASN A 53 7.19 -5.08 6.35
C ASN A 53 6.35 -3.93 5.77
N ARG A 54 5.75 -4.10 4.59
CA ARG A 54 4.89 -3.11 3.94
C ARG A 54 3.61 -2.88 4.76
N ALA A 55 2.93 -3.95 5.15
CA ALA A 55 1.71 -3.86 5.96
C ALA A 55 1.97 -3.28 7.37
N ALA A 56 3.04 -3.72 8.03
CA ALA A 56 3.45 -3.19 9.33
C ALA A 56 3.83 -1.69 9.25
N PHE A 57 4.55 -1.30 8.20
CA PHE A 57 4.90 0.10 7.97
C PHE A 57 3.68 0.96 7.68
N PHE A 58 2.79 0.50 6.80
CA PHE A 58 1.54 1.19 6.48
C PHE A 58 0.73 1.44 7.76
N THR A 59 0.58 0.41 8.59
CA THR A 59 -0.14 0.51 9.86
C THR A 59 0.49 1.52 10.81
N GLY A 60 1.82 1.50 10.95
CA GLY A 60 2.54 2.48 11.77
C GLY A 60 2.42 3.91 11.23
N CYS A 61 2.43 4.09 9.91
CA CYS A 61 2.24 5.39 9.27
C CYS A 61 0.83 5.94 9.51
N MET A 62 -0.20 5.11 9.37
CA MET A 62 -1.58 5.50 9.67
C MET A 62 -1.75 5.91 11.14
N GLN A 63 -1.16 5.15 12.07
CA GLN A 63 -1.15 5.49 13.50
C GLN A 63 -0.48 6.83 13.78
N ALA A 64 0.65 7.12 13.13
CA ALA A 64 1.32 8.42 13.25
C ALA A 64 0.47 9.58 12.73
N LEU A 65 -0.46 9.31 11.81
CA LEU A 65 -1.43 10.27 11.28
C LEU A 65 -2.75 10.30 12.06
N GLY A 66 -2.84 9.57 13.19
CA GLY A 66 -3.99 9.55 14.09
C GLY A 66 -5.09 8.58 13.69
N TRP A 67 -4.75 7.57 12.87
CA TRP A 67 -5.65 6.50 12.45
C TRP A 67 -5.21 5.17 13.06
N GLU A 68 -6.11 4.50 13.76
CA GLU A 68 -5.85 3.20 14.38
C GLU A 68 -6.75 2.13 13.75
N PRO A 69 -6.21 0.94 13.46
CA PRO A 69 -7.04 -0.16 12.98
C PRO A 69 -7.98 -0.60 14.10
N ARG A 70 -9.21 -0.96 13.75
CA ARG A 70 -10.14 -1.53 14.72
C ARG A 70 -9.62 -2.89 15.19
N PRO A 71 -9.88 -3.26 16.45
CA PRO A 71 -9.54 -4.58 16.93
C PRO A 71 -10.33 -5.64 16.15
N GLY A 72 -9.63 -6.60 15.55
CA GLY A 72 -10.22 -7.73 14.81
C GLY A 72 -10.28 -7.54 13.29
N THR A 73 -9.86 -6.39 12.77
CA THR A 73 -9.68 -6.15 11.32
C THR A 73 -8.19 -6.19 10.98
N SER A 74 -7.80 -7.09 10.08
CA SER A 74 -6.49 -6.99 9.41
C SER A 74 -6.70 -6.14 8.17
N PRO A 75 -6.10 -4.94 8.09
CA PRO A 75 -6.10 -4.19 6.84
C PRO A 75 -5.31 -5.02 5.82
N ASP A 76 -5.99 -5.43 4.75
CA ASP A 76 -5.40 -6.04 3.56
C ASP A 76 -4.63 -4.93 2.79
N ILE A 77 -3.30 -5.05 2.66
CA ILE A 77 -2.35 -4.03 2.14
C ILE A 77 -1.33 -4.62 1.14
#